data_AF-A0A7S1AGF4-F1
#
_entry.id   AF-A0A7S1AGF4-F1
#
_cell.length_a   1.000
_cell.length_b   1.000
_cell.length_c   1.000
_cell.angle_alpha   90.00
_cell.angle_beta   90.00
_cell.angle_gamma   90.00
#
_symmetry.space_group_name_H-M   'P 1'
#
loop_
_entity.id
_entity.type
_entity.pdbx_description
1 polymer ?
#
loop_
_entity_poly.entity_id
_entity_poly.type
_entity_poly.pdbx_seq_one_letter_code
_entity_poly.pdbx_strand_id
1 'polypeptide(L)'
;MEDVTEVRRFARADIDDFVKNRSKAFTKEKCAECGSAATKRFAGMMPFIVGQMLDSYWCNECGRVLCQAHRYQHTCERLDQQKERNKTLTREQLAAQMLEAEELKEAREAAVAEEERHRKEAWDDEVRLRKSRREIVAKKARKVEDFLQRYARDTDATAGLGPRVREELLDIFSRVRSIALRLYNELEQPTMPGIDEESWEIVKADYARAKEITGMFV
;
A
#
# COMPACT_ATOMS: atom_id res chain seq x y z
N MET A 1 28.33 -42.26 11.97
CA MET A 1 28.63 -40.84 11.69
C MET A 1 29.64 -40.85 10.56
N GLU A 2 29.18 -40.80 9.31
CA GLU A 2 30.06 -40.61 8.16
C GLU A 2 29.42 -39.56 7.27
N ASP A 3 30.22 -38.56 6.92
CA ASP A 3 29.85 -37.28 6.30
C ASP A 3 28.84 -37.45 5.17
N VAL A 4 27.65 -36.86 5.34
CA VAL A 4 26.82 -36.45 4.20
C VAL A 4 27.58 -35.31 3.53
N THR A 5 28.52 -35.64 2.64
CA THR A 5 29.18 -34.66 1.78
C THR A 5 28.09 -33.84 1.10
N GLU A 6 28.03 -32.56 1.40
CA GLU A 6 27.06 -31.62 0.85
C GLU A 6 27.15 -31.65 -0.69
N VAL A 7 26.22 -32.37 -1.32
CA VAL A 7 26.25 -32.59 -2.77
C VAL A 7 25.88 -31.29 -3.45
N ARG A 8 26.88 -30.60 -4.00
CA ARG A 8 26.70 -29.36 -4.76
C ARG A 8 25.90 -29.63 -6.03
N ARG A 9 24.85 -28.84 -6.24
CA ARG A 9 23.97 -28.91 -7.40
C ARG A 9 24.07 -27.62 -8.19
N PHE A 10 24.01 -27.77 -9.50
CA PHE A 10 24.09 -26.65 -10.43
C PHE A 10 22.86 -26.65 -11.31
N ALA A 11 22.21 -25.49 -11.43
CA ALA A 11 21.30 -25.26 -12.54
C ALA A 11 22.10 -25.19 -13.86
N ARG A 12 21.41 -25.37 -14.99
CA ARG A 12 22.06 -25.35 -16.32
C ARG A 12 22.85 -24.06 -16.58
N ALA A 13 22.29 -22.92 -16.17
CA ALA A 13 22.95 -21.62 -16.30
C ALA A 13 24.21 -21.53 -15.41
N ASP A 14 24.13 -22.05 -14.19
CA ASP A 14 25.22 -21.99 -13.23
C ASP A 14 26.40 -22.87 -13.64
N ILE A 15 26.14 -24.07 -14.17
CA ILE A 15 27.22 -24.97 -14.61
C ILE A 15 27.91 -24.44 -15.88
N ASP A 16 27.15 -23.83 -16.79
CA ASP A 16 27.69 -23.23 -18.02
C ASP A 16 28.55 -21.99 -17.70
N ASP A 17 28.07 -21.13 -16.80
CA ASP A 17 28.85 -20.00 -16.27
C ASP A 17 30.11 -20.50 -15.54
N PHE A 18 29.98 -21.56 -14.76
CA PHE A 18 31.07 -22.13 -14.00
C PHE A 18 32.16 -22.75 -14.89
N VAL A 19 31.77 -23.39 -16.00
CA VAL A 19 32.72 -23.90 -17.01
C VAL A 19 33.40 -22.75 -17.75
N LYS A 20 32.66 -21.71 -18.14
CA LYS A 20 33.18 -20.56 -18.91
C LYS A 20 34.12 -19.67 -18.10
N ASN A 21 33.71 -19.29 -16.89
CA ASN A 21 34.39 -18.29 -16.08
C ASN A 21 35.34 -18.90 -15.04
N ARG A 22 35.13 -20.16 -14.65
CA ARG A 22 35.89 -20.83 -13.58
C ARG A 22 36.41 -22.21 -13.98
N SER A 23 36.85 -22.38 -15.23
CA SER A 23 37.34 -23.66 -15.79
C SER A 23 38.38 -24.38 -14.91
N LYS A 24 39.33 -23.66 -14.30
CA LYS A 24 40.33 -24.23 -13.38
C LYS A 24 39.71 -24.80 -12.10
N ALA A 25 38.67 -24.15 -11.57
CA ALA A 25 37.94 -24.65 -10.41
C ALA A 25 37.01 -25.81 -10.81
N PHE A 26 36.37 -25.71 -11.98
CA PHE A 26 35.55 -26.77 -12.55
C PHE A 26 36.29 -28.10 -12.66
N THR A 27 37.57 -28.11 -13.07
CA THR A 27 38.38 -29.34 -13.18
C THR A 27 38.71 -30.03 -11.86
N LYS A 28 38.45 -29.36 -10.73
CA LYS A 28 38.64 -29.86 -9.37
C LYS A 28 37.32 -30.25 -8.71
N GLU A 29 36.19 -30.11 -9.40
CA GLU A 29 34.89 -30.51 -8.85
C GLU A 29 34.82 -32.02 -8.63
N LYS A 30 34.21 -32.35 -7.49
CA LYS A 30 34.08 -33.72 -7.02
C LYS A 30 32.80 -34.35 -7.57
N CYS A 31 32.88 -35.63 -7.87
CA CYS A 31 31.73 -36.45 -8.21
C CYS A 31 30.79 -36.52 -7.00
N ALA A 32 29.52 -36.27 -7.24
CA ALA A 32 28.48 -36.32 -6.22
C ALA A 32 28.30 -37.70 -5.54
N GLU A 33 28.74 -38.79 -6.17
CA GLU A 33 28.56 -40.15 -5.64
C GLU A 33 29.81 -40.73 -4.98
N CYS A 34 30.99 -40.43 -5.50
CA CYS A 34 32.24 -41.02 -4.99
C CYS A 34 33.27 -40.00 -4.49
N GLY A 35 32.99 -38.70 -4.57
CA GLY A 35 33.90 -37.64 -4.10
C GLY A 35 35.18 -37.47 -4.91
N SER A 36 35.45 -38.33 -5.90
CA SER A 36 36.62 -38.23 -6.78
C SER A 36 36.50 -37.07 -7.78
N ALA A 37 37.62 -36.56 -8.30
CA ALA A 37 37.59 -35.47 -9.28
C ALA A 37 36.89 -35.90 -10.58
N ALA A 38 35.65 -35.46 -10.78
CA ALA A 38 34.78 -35.91 -11.87
C ALA A 38 35.21 -35.38 -13.24
N THR A 39 35.86 -34.22 -13.24
CA THR A 39 36.09 -33.36 -14.40
C THR A 39 37.57 -33.19 -14.74
N LYS A 40 38.45 -33.97 -14.09
CA LYS A 40 39.91 -33.91 -14.30
C LYS A 40 40.31 -34.10 -15.77
N ARG A 41 39.54 -34.90 -16.52
CA ARG A 41 39.77 -35.13 -17.97
C ARG A 41 39.65 -33.86 -18.82
N PHE A 42 38.99 -32.82 -18.32
CA PHE A 42 38.78 -31.56 -19.00
C PHE A 42 39.87 -30.51 -18.72
N ALA A 43 40.90 -30.86 -17.93
CA ALA A 43 41.94 -29.91 -17.49
C ALA A 43 42.77 -29.28 -18.63
N GLY A 44 42.75 -29.87 -19.82
CA GLY A 44 43.41 -29.35 -21.03
C GLY A 44 42.47 -29.01 -22.18
N MET A 45 41.15 -29.07 -21.98
CA MET A 45 40.17 -28.80 -23.04
C MET A 45 39.69 -27.34 -22.97
N MET A 46 39.45 -26.72 -24.13
CA MET A 46 38.92 -25.37 -24.18
C MET A 46 37.54 -25.31 -23.51
N PRO A 47 37.24 -24.30 -22.66
CA PRO A 47 35.96 -24.18 -21.94
C PRO A 47 34.73 -24.29 -22.84
N PHE A 48 34.83 -23.78 -24.07
CA PHE A 48 33.78 -23.89 -25.09
C PHE A 48 33.41 -25.35 -25.43
N ILE A 49 34.42 -26.22 -25.61
CA ILE A 49 34.21 -27.64 -25.93
C ILE A 49 33.62 -28.36 -24.71
N VAL A 50 34.09 -28.01 -23.51
CA VAL A 50 33.58 -28.57 -22.25
C VAL A 50 32.09 -28.22 -22.04
N GLY A 51 31.69 -26.99 -22.42
CA GLY A 51 30.29 -26.57 -22.43
C GLY A 51 29.41 -27.36 -23.41
N GLN A 52 29.92 -27.66 -24.61
CA GLN A 52 29.19 -28.53 -25.55
C GLN A 52 29.04 -29.97 -25.04
N MET A 53 30.00 -30.41 -24.23
CA MET A 53 29.99 -31.73 -23.62
C MET A 53 29.34 -31.76 -22.23
N LEU A 54 28.45 -30.81 -21.89
CA LEU A 54 27.79 -30.71 -20.57
C LEU A 54 27.10 -32.02 -20.16
N ASP A 55 26.32 -32.62 -21.05
CA ASP A 55 25.58 -33.85 -20.78
C ASP A 55 26.51 -34.98 -20.31
N SER A 56 27.68 -35.06 -20.95
CA SER A 56 28.99 -35.34 -20.33
C SER A 56 29.12 -35.94 -18.94
N TYR A 57 28.90 -35.04 -18.00
CA TYR A 57 29.38 -35.04 -16.64
C TYR A 57 28.37 -34.35 -15.72
N TRP A 58 27.34 -33.69 -16.27
CA TRP A 58 26.27 -33.06 -15.51
C TRP A 58 24.95 -33.73 -15.87
N CYS A 59 24.22 -34.15 -14.85
CA CYS A 59 22.87 -34.69 -15.06
C CYS A 59 21.88 -33.54 -15.13
N ASN A 60 21.24 -33.36 -16.28
CA ASN A 60 20.24 -32.31 -16.50
C ASN A 60 19.03 -32.42 -15.56
N GLU A 61 18.72 -33.64 -15.11
CA GLU A 61 17.53 -33.84 -14.30
C GLU A 61 17.78 -33.59 -12.79
N CYS A 62 18.93 -34.01 -12.24
CA CYS A 62 19.23 -33.86 -10.81
C CYS A 62 20.22 -32.74 -10.46
N GLY A 63 20.86 -32.14 -11.48
CA GLY A 63 21.81 -31.04 -11.33
C GLY A 63 23.18 -31.43 -10.76
N ARG A 64 23.48 -32.73 -10.64
CA ARG A 64 24.73 -33.24 -10.04
C ARG A 64 25.83 -33.39 -11.09
N VAL A 65 27.08 -33.17 -10.65
CA VAL A 65 28.27 -33.48 -11.44
C VAL A 65 28.77 -34.88 -11.10
N LEU A 66 28.94 -35.72 -12.12
CA LEU A 66 29.25 -37.14 -12.03
C LEU A 66 30.49 -37.48 -12.85
N CYS A 67 31.28 -38.43 -12.37
CA CYS A 67 32.35 -39.00 -13.19
C CYS A 67 31.75 -39.99 -14.21
N GLN A 68 32.53 -40.37 -15.21
CA GLN A 68 32.06 -41.22 -16.31
C GLN A 68 31.51 -42.58 -15.86
N ALA A 69 32.10 -43.20 -14.83
CA ALA A 69 31.62 -44.49 -14.30
C ALA A 69 30.25 -44.34 -13.64
N HIS A 70 30.11 -43.34 -12.78
CA HIS A 70 28.87 -43.07 -12.03
C HIS A 70 27.77 -42.48 -12.90
N ARG A 71 28.08 -41.80 -14.00
CA ARG A 71 27.06 -41.25 -14.90
C ARG A 71 26.11 -42.32 -15.45
N TYR A 72 26.64 -43.46 -15.88
CA TYR A 72 25.83 -44.53 -16.48
C TYR A 72 25.11 -45.39 -15.44
N GLN A 73 25.55 -45.32 -14.18
CA GLN A 73 24.96 -46.05 -13.05
C GLN A 73 24.05 -45.17 -12.19
N HIS A 74 24.09 -43.85 -12.39
CA HIS A 74 23.29 -42.90 -11.65
C HIS A 74 21.81 -43.04 -12.01
N THR A 75 21.06 -43.66 -11.10
CA THR A 75 19.61 -43.53 -11.06
C THR A 75 19.29 -42.23 -10.35
N CYS A 76 18.47 -41.37 -10.98
CA CYS A 76 18.05 -40.12 -10.36
C CYS A 76 17.01 -40.43 -9.26
N GLU A 77 17.43 -41.04 -8.15
CA GLU A 77 16.53 -41.52 -7.07
C GLU A 77 15.56 -40.44 -6.59
N ARG A 78 15.97 -39.17 -6.57
CA ARG A 78 15.10 -38.05 -6.21
C ARG A 78 13.99 -37.79 -7.23
N LEU A 79 14.28 -37.93 -8.52
CA LEU A 79 13.27 -37.78 -9.57
C LEU A 79 12.40 -38.99 -9.69
N ASP A 80 12.92 -40.18 -9.42
CA ASP A 80 12.09 -41.37 -9.32
C ASP A 80 11.16 -41.24 -8.11
N GLN A 81 11.65 -40.79 -6.95
CA GLN A 81 10.80 -40.45 -5.80
C GLN A 81 9.79 -39.34 -6.13
N GLN A 82 10.16 -38.32 -6.91
CA GLN A 82 9.24 -37.25 -7.29
C GLN A 82 8.21 -37.71 -8.33
N LYS A 83 8.61 -38.58 -9.28
CA LYS A 83 7.71 -39.23 -10.24
C LYS A 83 6.76 -40.18 -9.54
N GLU A 84 7.21 -40.93 -8.54
CA GLU A 84 6.36 -41.79 -7.71
C GLU A 84 5.38 -40.94 -6.88
N ARG A 85 5.83 -39.86 -6.23
CA ARG A 85 4.94 -38.92 -5.53
C ARG A 85 3.90 -38.28 -6.46
N ASN A 86 4.30 -37.94 -7.68
CA ASN A 86 3.41 -37.37 -8.70
C ASN A 86 2.46 -38.42 -9.31
N LYS A 87 2.85 -39.70 -9.37
CA LYS A 87 1.97 -40.81 -9.77
C LYS A 87 0.95 -41.14 -8.68
N THR A 88 1.32 -40.96 -7.40
CA THR A 88 0.40 -41.18 -6.26
C THR A 88 -0.56 -40.02 -6.02
N LEU A 89 -0.27 -38.83 -6.56
CA LEU A 89 -1.23 -37.72 -6.62
C LEU A 89 -2.34 -38.12 -7.59
N THR A 90 -3.44 -38.61 -7.05
CA THR A 90 -4.61 -38.93 -7.87
C THR A 90 -5.16 -37.63 -8.45
N ARG A 91 -5.72 -37.71 -9.66
CA ARG A 91 -6.38 -36.57 -10.32
C ARG A 91 -7.44 -35.92 -9.42
N GLU A 92 -8.06 -36.72 -8.56
CA GLU A 92 -9.04 -36.29 -7.56
C GLU A 92 -8.42 -35.47 -6.43
N GLN A 93 -7.25 -35.86 -5.91
CA GLN A 93 -6.54 -35.08 -4.89
C GLN A 93 -6.06 -33.73 -5.41
N LEU A 94 -5.61 -33.67 -6.67
CA LEU A 94 -5.23 -32.41 -7.30
C LEU A 94 -6.45 -31.51 -7.52
N ALA A 95 -7.58 -32.08 -7.94
CA ALA A 95 -8.83 -31.33 -8.09
C ALA A 95 -9.35 -30.80 -6.75
N ALA A 96 -9.26 -31.58 -5.67
CA ALA A 96 -9.61 -31.14 -4.33
C ALA A 96 -8.72 -29.99 -3.85
N GLN A 97 -7.41 -30.06 -4.06
CA GLN A 97 -6.49 -28.96 -3.71
C GLN A 97 -6.75 -27.68 -4.50
N MET A 98 -7.12 -27.81 -5.79
CA MET A 98 -7.48 -26.65 -6.61
C MET A 98 -8.79 -26.00 -6.12
N LEU A 99 -9.79 -26.81 -5.75
CA LEU A 99 -11.06 -26.32 -5.24
C LEU A 99 -10.89 -25.63 -3.88
N GLU A 100 -10.14 -26.23 -2.95
CA GLU A 100 -9.80 -25.59 -1.66
C GLU A 100 -9.01 -24.28 -1.86
N ALA A 101 -8.11 -24.23 -2.85
CA ALA A 101 -7.35 -23.02 -3.17
C ALA A 101 -8.23 -21.94 -3.80
N GLU A 102 -9.21 -22.31 -4.63
CA GLU A 102 -10.20 -21.39 -5.20
C GLU A 102 -11.12 -20.83 -4.10
N GLU A 103 -11.65 -21.68 -3.21
CA GLU A 103 -12.47 -21.24 -2.07
C GLU A 103 -11.70 -20.29 -1.14
N LEU A 104 -10.42 -20.60 -0.84
CA LEU A 104 -9.58 -19.73 -0.04
C LEU A 104 -9.31 -18.39 -0.74
N LYS A 105 -9.13 -18.41 -2.06
CA LYS A 105 -8.93 -17.21 -2.86
C LYS A 105 -10.19 -16.35 -2.88
N GLU A 106 -11.35 -16.95 -3.11
CA GLU A 106 -12.65 -16.28 -3.09
C GLU A 106 -12.94 -15.69 -1.70
N ALA A 107 -12.65 -16.41 -0.62
CA ALA A 107 -12.79 -15.89 0.74
C ALA A 107 -11.87 -14.70 1.02
N ARG A 108 -10.63 -14.73 0.52
CA ARG A 108 -9.69 -13.60 0.61
C ARG A 108 -10.16 -12.41 -0.20
N GLU A 109 -10.63 -12.61 -1.43
CA GLU A 109 -11.15 -11.55 -2.29
C GLU A 109 -12.42 -10.93 -1.68
N ALA A 110 -13.31 -11.75 -1.10
CA ALA A 110 -14.49 -11.27 -0.38
C ALA A 110 -14.12 -10.42 0.85
N ALA A 111 -13.12 -10.85 1.63
CA ALA A 111 -12.64 -10.11 2.80
C ALA A 111 -12.00 -8.76 2.41
N VAL A 112 -11.19 -8.73 1.34
CA VAL A 112 -10.63 -7.49 0.81
C VAL A 112 -11.73 -6.56 0.30
N ALA A 113 -12.72 -7.09 -0.43
CA ALA A 113 -13.84 -6.31 -0.91
C ALA A 113 -14.69 -5.75 0.25
N GLU A 114 -14.84 -6.48 1.35
CA GLU A 114 -15.52 -6.02 2.56
C GLU A 114 -14.74 -4.89 3.27
N GLU A 115 -13.43 -5.03 3.41
CA GLU A 115 -12.57 -3.98 3.96
C GLU A 115 -12.62 -2.71 3.10
N GLU A 116 -12.62 -2.84 1.77
CA GLU A 116 -12.74 -1.71 0.85
C GLU A 116 -14.10 -1.02 0.96
N ARG A 117 -15.19 -1.78 1.13
CA ARG A 117 -16.53 -1.20 1.40
C ARG A 117 -16.52 -0.41 2.70
N HIS A 118 -16.00 -0.98 3.79
CA HIS A 118 -15.92 -0.28 5.07
C HIS A 118 -15.05 0.98 5.01
N ARG A 119 -13.92 0.92 4.30
CA ARG A 119 -13.05 2.10 4.11
C ARG A 119 -13.77 3.20 3.33
N LYS A 120 -14.55 2.82 2.30
CA LYS A 120 -15.33 3.77 1.51
C LYS A 120 -16.47 4.38 2.34
N GLU A 121 -17.21 3.58 3.10
CA GLU A 121 -18.27 4.05 4.00
C GLU A 121 -17.71 5.02 5.04
N ALA A 122 -16.58 4.69 5.67
CA ALA A 122 -15.92 5.56 6.63
C ALA A 122 -15.49 6.90 6.01
N TRP A 123 -14.97 6.88 4.77
CA TRP A 123 -14.62 8.09 4.04
C TRP A 123 -15.86 8.95 3.70
N ASP A 124 -16.93 8.32 3.21
CA ASP A 124 -18.17 9.00 2.87
C ASP A 124 -18.84 9.63 4.11
N ASP A 125 -18.78 8.95 5.26
CA ASP A 125 -19.25 9.48 6.54
C ASP A 125 -18.38 10.64 7.03
N GLU A 126 -17.05 10.57 6.89
CA GLU A 126 -16.17 11.67 7.24
C GLU A 126 -16.43 12.91 6.37
N VAL A 127 -16.60 12.74 5.06
CA VAL A 127 -16.95 13.82 4.12
C VAL A 127 -18.29 14.44 4.50
N ARG A 128 -19.29 13.62 4.84
CA ARG A 128 -20.62 14.07 5.28
C ARG A 128 -20.54 14.88 6.56
N LEU A 129 -19.77 14.42 7.55
CA LEU A 129 -19.53 15.13 8.81
C LEU A 129 -18.84 16.47 8.58
N ARG A 130 -17.80 16.51 7.73
CA ARG A 130 -17.11 17.76 7.37
C ARG A 130 -18.07 18.76 6.73
N LYS A 131 -18.89 18.31 5.76
CA LYS A 131 -19.91 19.16 5.12
C LYS A 131 -20.95 19.68 6.12
N SER A 132 -21.48 18.80 6.96
CA SER A 132 -22.46 19.18 8.00
C SER A 132 -21.89 20.20 8.98
N ARG A 133 -20.64 20.04 9.42
CA ARG A 133 -19.98 21.02 10.29
C ARG A 133 -19.83 22.39 9.64
N ARG A 134 -19.41 22.45 8.36
CA ARG A 134 -19.34 23.72 7.60
C ARG A 134 -20.70 24.37 7.45
N GLU A 135 -21.73 23.57 7.17
CA GLU A 135 -23.11 24.05 7.02
C GLU A 135 -23.62 24.69 8.32
N ILE A 136 -23.36 24.07 9.47
CA ILE A 136 -23.72 24.62 10.78
C ILE A 136 -23.03 25.96 11.01
N VAL A 137 -21.73 26.06 10.72
CA VAL A 137 -20.95 27.29 10.93
C VAL A 137 -21.43 28.40 10.00
N ALA A 138 -21.60 28.12 8.71
CA ALA A 138 -22.11 29.09 7.74
C ALA A 138 -23.52 29.60 8.11
N LYS A 139 -24.44 28.70 8.50
CA LYS A 139 -25.78 29.09 8.97
C LYS A 139 -25.74 29.95 10.22
N LYS A 140 -24.86 29.63 11.18
CA LYS A 140 -24.71 30.43 12.41
C LYS A 140 -24.13 31.81 12.11
N ALA A 141 -23.08 31.90 11.30
CA ALA A 141 -22.48 33.17 10.89
C ALA A 141 -23.52 34.06 10.18
N ARG A 142 -24.35 33.48 9.32
CA ARG A 142 -25.43 34.22 8.64
C ARG A 142 -26.51 34.72 9.60
N LYS A 143 -26.85 33.96 10.65
CA LYS A 143 -27.76 34.45 11.70
C LYS A 143 -27.17 35.63 12.47
N VAL A 144 -25.86 35.63 12.73
CA VAL A 144 -25.16 36.76 13.36
C VAL A 144 -25.16 37.97 12.42
N GLU A 145 -24.89 37.77 11.13
CA GLU A 145 -25.00 38.82 10.11
C GLU A 145 -26.41 39.42 10.08
N ASP A 146 -27.46 38.60 9.99
CA ASP A 146 -28.85 39.05 9.96
C ASP A 146 -29.21 39.84 11.22
N PHE A 147 -28.72 39.41 12.39
CA PHE A 147 -28.86 40.14 13.65
C PHE A 147 -28.21 41.51 13.56
N LEU A 148 -26.93 41.56 13.19
CA LEU A 148 -26.17 42.81 13.05
C LEU A 148 -26.78 43.75 12.00
N GLN A 149 -27.27 43.22 10.89
CA GLN A 149 -27.90 43.99 9.83
C GLN A 149 -29.15 44.72 10.35
N ARG A 150 -29.96 44.06 11.18
CA ARG A 150 -31.15 44.68 11.79
C ARG A 150 -30.75 45.85 12.66
N TYR A 151 -29.79 45.68 13.55
CA TYR A 151 -29.37 46.74 14.47
C TYR A 151 -28.57 47.85 13.79
N ALA A 152 -27.68 47.53 12.86
CA ALA A 152 -26.87 48.54 12.19
C ALA A 152 -27.68 49.42 11.23
N ARG A 153 -28.80 48.92 10.67
CA ARG A 153 -29.66 49.66 9.74
C ARG A 153 -30.88 50.30 10.38
N ASP A 154 -31.32 49.81 11.55
CA ASP A 154 -32.46 50.39 12.26
C ASP A 154 -32.02 51.64 13.01
N THR A 155 -32.22 52.79 12.36
CA THR A 155 -31.87 54.11 12.90
C THR A 155 -32.68 54.49 14.13
N ASP A 156 -33.86 53.90 14.29
CA ASP A 156 -34.80 54.17 15.37
C ASP A 156 -34.44 53.32 16.61
N ALA A 157 -34.13 52.03 16.41
CA ALA A 157 -33.60 51.15 17.47
C ALA A 157 -32.23 51.63 17.99
N THR A 158 -31.45 52.30 17.15
CA THR A 158 -30.15 52.88 17.51
C THR A 158 -30.20 54.38 17.81
N ALA A 159 -31.38 55.01 17.84
CA ALA A 159 -31.51 56.45 18.07
C ALA A 159 -31.01 56.88 19.47
N GLY A 160 -31.10 55.97 20.45
CA GLY A 160 -30.54 56.16 21.80
C GLY A 160 -29.05 55.82 21.93
N LEU A 161 -28.44 55.21 20.90
CA LEU A 161 -27.03 54.85 20.89
C LEU A 161 -26.22 56.01 20.30
N GLY A 162 -25.17 56.43 21.01
CA GLY A 162 -24.32 57.54 20.56
C GLY A 162 -23.67 57.28 19.19
N PRO A 163 -23.30 58.33 18.42
CA PRO A 163 -22.79 58.19 17.05
C PRO A 163 -21.62 57.20 16.90
N ARG A 164 -20.70 57.19 17.88
CA ARG A 164 -19.55 56.27 17.93
C ARG A 164 -19.95 54.80 18.00
N VAL A 165 -21.02 54.51 18.75
CA VAL A 165 -21.50 53.14 18.94
C VAL A 165 -22.17 52.61 17.68
N ARG A 166 -22.85 53.50 16.95
CA ARG A 166 -23.45 53.18 15.64
C ARG A 166 -22.37 52.88 14.59
N GLU A 167 -21.29 53.66 14.58
CA GLU A 167 -20.14 53.44 13.70
C GLU A 167 -19.45 52.09 14.02
N GLU A 168 -19.23 51.79 15.30
CA GLU A 168 -18.69 50.49 15.74
C GLU A 168 -19.57 49.31 15.30
N LEU A 169 -20.89 49.41 15.39
CA LEU A 169 -21.82 48.38 14.91
C LEU A 169 -21.76 48.18 13.39
N LEU A 170 -21.58 49.26 12.62
CA LEU A 170 -21.43 49.19 11.16
C LEU A 170 -20.12 48.50 10.76
N ASP A 171 -19.04 48.81 11.47
CA ASP A 171 -17.74 48.14 11.27
C ASP A 171 -17.83 46.65 11.57
N ILE A 172 -18.41 46.29 12.72
CA ILE A 172 -18.66 44.90 13.10
C ILE A 172 -19.53 44.19 12.05
N PHE A 173 -20.61 44.82 11.60
CA PHE A 173 -21.48 44.27 10.55
C PHE A 173 -20.72 44.01 9.26
N SER A 174 -19.92 44.98 8.79
CA SER A 174 -19.17 44.86 7.53
C SER A 174 -18.18 43.69 7.57
N ARG A 175 -17.47 43.53 8.70
CA ARG A 175 -16.52 42.45 8.94
C ARG A 175 -17.21 41.09 9.01
N VAL A 176 -18.27 40.95 9.83
CA VAL A 176 -19.03 39.70 9.96
C VAL A 176 -19.66 39.29 8.64
N ARG A 177 -20.21 40.23 7.86
CA ARG A 177 -20.78 39.95 6.54
C ARG A 177 -19.73 39.37 5.57
N SER A 178 -18.52 39.95 5.54
CA SER A 178 -17.42 39.43 4.72
C SER A 178 -17.05 38.00 5.12
N ILE A 179 -16.97 37.74 6.44
CA ILE A 179 -16.64 36.42 6.96
C ILE A 179 -17.77 35.41 6.70
N ALA A 180 -19.04 35.79 6.90
CA ALA A 180 -20.19 34.92 6.66
C ALA A 180 -20.27 34.49 5.19
N LEU A 181 -20.02 35.40 4.25
CA LEU A 181 -19.93 35.09 2.82
C LEU A 181 -18.78 34.11 2.53
N ARG A 182 -17.61 34.31 3.14
CA ARG A 182 -16.47 33.40 2.98
C ARG A 182 -16.77 32.00 3.50
N LEU A 183 -17.36 31.89 4.69
CA LEU A 183 -17.76 30.61 5.29
C LEU A 183 -18.83 29.88 4.46
N TYR A 184 -19.72 30.64 3.82
CA TYR A 184 -20.69 30.10 2.87
C TYR A 184 -20.04 29.63 1.58
N ASN A 185 -19.08 30.38 1.03
CA ASN A 185 -18.31 29.95 -0.14
C ASN A 185 -17.49 28.69 0.17
N GLU A 186 -16.89 28.58 1.37
CA GLU A 186 -16.18 27.38 1.82
C GLU A 186 -17.09 26.15 2.00
N LEU A 187 -18.40 26.35 2.16
CA LEU A 187 -19.36 25.25 2.16
C LEU A 187 -19.62 24.72 0.75
N GLU A 188 -19.73 25.61 -0.24
CA GLU A 188 -19.99 25.24 -1.64
C GLU A 188 -18.70 24.80 -2.37
N GLN A 189 -17.59 25.46 -2.09
CA GLN A 189 -16.28 25.26 -2.70
C GLN A 189 -15.18 25.22 -1.61
N PRO A 190 -14.93 24.06 -0.99
CA PRO A 190 -13.87 23.89 0.00
C PRO A 190 -12.49 24.23 -0.56
N THR A 191 -11.82 25.24 -0.02
CA THR A 191 -10.40 25.50 -0.33
C THR A 191 -9.46 24.91 0.71
N MET A 192 -9.93 24.82 1.96
CA MET A 192 -9.19 24.22 3.08
C MET A 192 -9.76 22.85 3.47
N PRO A 193 -8.98 21.95 4.09
CA PRO A 193 -9.48 20.64 4.54
C PRO A 193 -10.43 20.75 5.75
N GLY A 194 -10.23 21.76 6.60
CA GLY A 194 -10.99 21.99 7.83
C GLY A 194 -12.03 23.10 7.73
N ILE A 195 -12.57 23.48 8.88
CA ILE A 195 -13.35 24.72 9.03
C ILE A 195 -12.36 25.85 9.24
N ASP A 196 -12.66 27.03 8.68
CA ASP A 196 -11.94 28.26 9.01
C ASP A 196 -12.32 28.69 10.45
N GLU A 197 -11.64 28.08 11.42
CA GLU A 197 -11.87 28.29 12.86
C GLU A 197 -11.52 29.72 13.27
N GLU A 198 -10.49 30.32 12.68
CA GLU A 198 -10.08 31.70 12.95
C GLU A 198 -11.22 32.68 12.60
N SER A 199 -11.76 32.56 11.39
CA SER A 199 -12.94 33.33 10.99
C SER A 199 -14.14 33.13 11.91
N TRP A 200 -14.37 31.90 12.36
CA TRP A 200 -15.49 31.60 13.24
C TRP A 200 -15.31 32.22 14.64
N GLU A 201 -14.09 32.22 15.19
CA GLU A 201 -13.81 32.89 16.47
C GLU A 201 -13.97 34.41 16.35
N ILE A 202 -13.58 35.01 15.22
CA ILE A 202 -13.82 36.45 14.97
C ILE A 202 -15.32 36.76 15.01
N VAL A 203 -16.15 35.95 14.35
CA VAL A 203 -17.61 36.14 14.36
C VAL A 203 -18.19 36.01 15.77
N LYS A 204 -17.69 35.09 16.60
CA LYS A 204 -18.14 34.98 18.00
C LYS A 204 -17.74 36.21 18.83
N ALA A 205 -16.51 36.68 18.69
CA ALA A 205 -16.01 37.84 19.41
C ALA A 205 -16.80 39.10 19.02
N ASP A 206 -17.04 39.28 17.72
CA ASP A 206 -17.85 40.37 17.17
C ASP A 206 -19.31 40.29 17.61
N TYR A 207 -19.90 39.09 17.68
CA TYR A 207 -21.24 38.90 18.23
C TYR A 207 -21.31 39.24 19.71
N ALA A 208 -20.33 38.81 20.51
CA ALA A 208 -20.27 39.13 21.94
C ALA A 208 -20.16 40.65 22.15
N ARG A 209 -19.32 41.31 21.37
CA ARG A 209 -19.16 42.76 21.40
C ARG A 209 -20.44 43.49 20.99
N ALA A 210 -21.10 43.04 19.93
CA ALA A 210 -22.39 43.61 19.52
C ALA A 210 -23.47 43.39 20.57
N LYS A 211 -23.46 42.26 21.28
CA LYS A 211 -24.37 41.97 22.40
C LYS A 211 -24.19 42.96 23.56
N GLU A 212 -22.94 43.25 23.93
CA GLU A 212 -22.60 44.26 24.95
C GLU A 212 -23.12 45.65 24.55
N ILE A 213 -22.87 46.05 23.30
CA ILE A 213 -23.25 47.35 22.76
C ILE A 213 -24.77 47.54 22.72
N THR A 214 -25.49 46.52 22.27
CA THR A 214 -26.96 46.56 22.13
C THR A 214 -27.69 46.35 23.45
N GLY A 215 -26.98 45.97 24.52
CA GLY A 215 -27.56 45.71 25.84
C GLY A 215 -28.51 44.50 25.89
N MET A 216 -28.50 43.65 24.85
CA MET A 216 -29.38 42.50 24.77
C MET A 216 -28.81 41.30 25.51
N PHE A 217 -29.35 40.97 26.68
CA PHE A 217 -29.16 39.66 27.30
C PHE A 217 -30.21 38.69 26.76
N VAL A 218 -29.84 37.88 25.75
CA VAL A 218 -30.51 36.59 25.47
C VAL A 218 -29.95 35.55 26.42
#